data_AF-G7EKJ0-F1
#
_entry.id   AF-G7EKJ0-F1
#
_cell.length_a   1.000
_cell.length_b   1.000
_cell.length_c   1.000
_cell.angle_alpha   90.00
_cell.angle_beta   90.00
_cell.angle_gamma   90.00
#
_symmetry.space_group_name_H-M   'P 1'
#
loop_
_entity.id
_entity.type
_entity.pdbx_description
1 polymer ?
#
loop_
_entity_poly.entity_id
_entity_poly.type
_entity_poly.pdbx_seq_one_letter_code
_entity_poly.pdbx_strand_id
1 'polypeptide(L)'
;MAISQQSIIINLDSQQTLHLRRIADDNQQGPVVFFMHGAIENGKIFYTHSNKGLAPFLAEQGYRCYVADLRGRGDSKPVISRQAQYGQTESILEDIPAFINQTELLEGKKA
;
A
#
# COMPACT_ATOMS: atom_id res chain seq x y z
N MET A 1 15.23 -4.58 -16.67
CA MET A 1 14.50 -5.70 -16.02
C MET A 1 13.10 -5.21 -15.73
N ALA A 2 12.07 -6.01 -15.95
CA ALA A 2 10.69 -5.54 -15.85
C ALA A 2 10.20 -5.70 -14.41
N ILE A 3 9.97 -4.57 -13.72
CA ILE A 3 9.29 -4.55 -12.43
C ILE A 3 7.83 -5.03 -12.61
N SER A 4 7.31 -5.76 -11.62
CA SER A 4 5.93 -6.22 -11.55
C SER A 4 5.11 -5.31 -10.64
N GLN A 5 3.79 -5.24 -10.88
CA GLN A 5 2.84 -4.56 -10.00
C GLN A 5 1.73 -5.53 -9.58
N GLN A 6 1.45 -5.63 -8.28
CA GLN A 6 0.44 -6.55 -7.74
C GLN A 6 -0.50 -5.83 -6.76
N SER A 7 -1.80 -6.13 -6.85
CA SER A 7 -2.80 -5.71 -5.85
C SER A 7 -2.83 -6.71 -4.70
N ILE A 8 -2.74 -6.24 -3.47
CA ILE A 8 -2.96 -7.01 -2.25
C ILE A 8 -4.14 -6.39 -1.51
N ILE A 9 -5.09 -7.23 -1.11
CA ILE A 9 -6.26 -6.82 -0.33
C ILE A 9 -6.11 -7.37 1.08
N ILE A 10 -6.21 -6.48 2.06
CA ILE A 10 -6.14 -6.80 3.49
C ILE A 10 -7.55 -6.65 4.05
N ASN A 11 -8.07 -7.70 4.68
CA ASN A 11 -9.32 -7.60 5.44
C ASN A 11 -8.99 -6.96 6.78
N LEU A 12 -9.38 -5.70 6.95
CA LEU A 12 -9.15 -4.95 8.18
C LEU A 12 -10.18 -5.36 9.24
N ASP A 13 -11.45 -5.47 8.83
CA ASP A 13 -12.54 -6.02 9.62
C ASP A 13 -13.59 -6.69 8.70
N SER A 14 -14.78 -6.98 9.22
CA SER A 14 -15.85 -7.63 8.45
C SER A 14 -16.51 -6.75 7.39
N GLN A 15 -16.26 -5.44 7.40
CA GLN A 15 -16.88 -4.42 6.57
C GLN A 15 -15.84 -3.63 5.75
N GLN A 16 -14.57 -3.64 6.15
CA GLN A 16 -13.52 -2.80 5.59
C GLN A 16 -12.36 -3.62 5.02
N THR A 17 -11.92 -3.24 3.84
CA THR A 17 -10.70 -3.75 3.22
C THR A 17 -9.75 -2.62 2.87
N LEU A 18 -8.47 -2.89 3.08
CA LEU A 18 -7.37 -2.01 2.70
C LEU A 18 -6.71 -2.55 1.44
N HIS A 19 -6.30 -1.65 0.55
CA HIS A 19 -5.57 -1.96 -0.65
C HIS A 19 -4.11 -1.57 -0.52
N LEU A 20 -3.23 -2.52 -0.84
CA LEU A 20 -1.78 -2.36 -0.84
C LEU A 20 -1.24 -2.78 -2.20
N ARG A 21 -0.54 -1.88 -2.88
CA ARG A 21 0.10 -2.13 -4.17
C ARG A 21 1.56 -2.52 -3.93
N ARG A 22 1.96 -3.73 -4.32
CA ARG A 22 3.38 -4.12 -4.37
C ARG A 22 3.95 -3.80 -5.74
N ILE A 23 5.10 -3.13 -5.79
CA ILE A 23 5.86 -2.80 -7.00
C ILE A 23 7.33 -3.19 -6.77
N ALA A 24 7.83 -4.19 -7.49
CA ALA A 24 9.18 -4.71 -7.28
C ALA A 24 9.72 -5.41 -8.54
N ASP A 25 11.03 -5.57 -8.64
CA ASP A 25 11.65 -6.60 -9.49
C ASP A 25 11.75 -7.90 -8.67
N ASP A 26 11.03 -8.95 -9.08
CA ASP A 26 10.96 -10.21 -8.34
C ASP A 26 12.29 -11.00 -8.34
N ASN A 27 13.26 -10.59 -9.17
CA ASN A 27 14.61 -11.15 -9.15
C ASN A 27 15.53 -10.44 -8.14
N GLN A 28 15.06 -9.35 -7.53
CA GLN A 28 15.85 -8.53 -6.62
C GLN A 28 15.31 -8.58 -5.21
N GLN A 29 16.23 -8.50 -4.25
CA GLN A 29 15.90 -8.57 -2.84
C GLN A 29 16.38 -7.36 -2.02
N GLY A 30 16.38 -6.17 -2.62
CA GLY A 30 16.70 -4.93 -1.90
C GLY A 30 15.69 -4.56 -0.81
N PRO A 31 15.94 -3.48 -0.06
CA PRO A 31 15.14 -3.13 1.11
C PRO A 31 13.71 -2.74 0.74
N VAL A 32 12.83 -2.92 1.72
CA VAL A 32 11.41 -2.54 1.62
C VAL A 32 11.26 -1.04 1.79
N VAL A 33 10.40 -0.43 0.97
CA VAL A 33 9.97 0.97 1.11
C VAL A 33 8.45 1.02 1.18
N PHE A 34 7.94 1.56 2.28
CA PHE A 34 6.52 1.78 2.49
C PHE A 34 6.14 3.21 2.07
N PHE A 35 5.12 3.35 1.23
CA PHE A 35 4.62 4.63 0.73
C PHE A 35 3.22 4.88 1.27
N MET A 36 3.06 6.02 1.94
CA MET A 36 1.78 6.49 2.47
C MET A 36 1.47 7.85 1.88
N HIS A 37 0.26 8.00 1.32
CA HIS A 37 -0.19 9.26 0.74
C HIS A 37 -0.62 10.27 1.80
N GLY A 38 -0.72 11.54 1.41
CA GLY A 38 -1.22 12.62 2.27
C GLY A 38 -2.76 12.70 2.32
N ALA A 39 -3.28 13.74 2.97
CA ALA A 39 -4.72 13.96 3.04
C ALA A 39 -5.34 14.16 1.64
N ILE A 40 -6.54 13.61 1.42
CA ILE A 40 -7.34 13.74 0.18
C ILE A 40 -6.75 13.04 -1.07
N GLU A 41 -5.56 12.46 -0.96
CA GLU A 41 -4.89 11.70 -2.03
C GLU A 41 -5.19 10.18 -1.98
N ASN A 42 -4.53 9.42 -2.85
CA ASN A 42 -4.42 7.96 -2.83
C ASN A 42 -3.03 7.51 -3.33
N GLY A 43 -2.76 6.21 -3.35
CA GLY A 43 -1.47 5.63 -3.72
C GLY A 43 -0.97 5.97 -5.12
N LYS A 44 -1.85 6.35 -6.07
CA LYS A 44 -1.47 6.69 -7.45
C LYS A 44 -0.60 7.95 -7.55
N ILE A 45 -0.44 8.73 -6.47
CA ILE A 45 0.57 9.81 -6.44
C ILE A 45 2.00 9.26 -6.56
N PHE A 46 2.23 8.00 -6.20
CA PHE A 46 3.56 7.36 -6.25
C PHE A 46 3.80 6.51 -7.49
N TYR A 47 2.74 6.14 -8.22
CA TYR A 47 2.85 5.22 -9.35
C TYR A 47 1.74 5.40 -10.40
N THR A 48 2.03 4.98 -11.63
CA THR A 48 1.04 4.71 -12.68
C THR A 48 1.07 3.24 -13.08
N HIS A 49 0.01 2.75 -13.73
CA HIS A 49 -0.01 1.40 -14.32
C HIS A 49 1.02 1.21 -15.45
N SER A 50 1.55 2.30 -16.01
CA SER A 50 2.60 2.31 -17.04
C SER A 50 4.02 2.44 -16.44
N ASN A 51 4.20 2.08 -15.17
CA ASN A 51 5.48 2.07 -14.46
C ASN A 51 6.17 3.46 -14.39
N LYS A 52 5.41 4.53 -14.17
CA LYS A 52 5.95 5.88 -13.92
C LYS A 52 5.71 6.30 -12.48
N GLY A 53 6.62 7.09 -11.91
CA GLY A 53 6.53 7.60 -10.54
C GLY A 53 7.67 7.12 -9.64
N LEU A 54 7.69 7.60 -8.39
CA LEU A 54 8.76 7.33 -7.45
C LEU A 54 8.86 5.84 -7.05
N ALA A 55 7.73 5.16 -6.85
CA ALA A 55 7.73 3.75 -6.49
C ALA A 55 8.25 2.85 -7.62
N PRO A 56 7.79 3.00 -8.89
CA PRO A 56 8.41 2.33 -10.04
C PRO A 56 9.90 2.63 -10.19
N PHE A 57 10.32 3.89 -10.04
CA PHE A 57 11.74 4.26 -10.12
C PHE A 57 12.58 3.52 -9.07
N LEU A 58 12.15 3.49 -7.80
CA LEU A 58 12.87 2.78 -6.75
C LEU A 58 12.83 1.25 -6.96
N ALA A 59 11.73 0.71 -7.47
CA ALA A 59 11.65 -0.71 -7.81
C ALA A 59 12.67 -1.12 -8.89
N GLU A 60 12.89 -0.28 -9.90
CA GLU A 60 13.93 -0.50 -10.92
C GLU A 60 15.35 -0.49 -10.32
N GLN A 61 15.56 0.20 -9.19
CA GLN A 61 16.82 0.19 -8.44
C GLN A 61 16.92 -0.97 -7.42
N GLY A 62 15.95 -1.89 -7.43
CA GLY A 62 15.97 -3.10 -6.60
C GLY A 62 15.26 -3.01 -5.26
N TYR A 63 14.61 -1.89 -4.96
CA TYR A 63 13.78 -1.77 -3.77
C TYR A 63 12.45 -2.52 -3.94
N ARG A 64 11.87 -2.97 -2.84
CA ARG A 64 10.53 -3.58 -2.82
C ARG A 64 9.52 -2.58 -2.29
N CYS A 65 8.75 -2.00 -3.19
CA CYS A 65 7.88 -0.86 -2.87
C CYS A 65 6.47 -1.35 -2.53
N TYR A 66 5.92 -0.85 -1.42
CA TYR A 66 4.57 -1.12 -0.95
C TYR A 66 3.80 0.19 -0.81
N VAL A 67 2.84 0.42 -1.69
CA VAL A 67 2.08 1.67 -1.78
C VAL A 67 0.68 1.45 -1.21
N ALA A 68 0.39 2.09 -0.08
CA ALA A 68 -0.87 1.95 0.63
C ALA A 68 -1.94 2.95 0.15
N ASP A 69 -3.18 2.48 0.09
CA ASP A 69 -4.38 3.31 0.05
C ASP A 69 -5.04 3.28 1.43
N LEU A 70 -5.05 4.38 2.18
CA LEU A 70 -5.74 4.43 3.49
C LEU A 70 -7.23 4.08 3.36
N ARG A 71 -7.87 3.65 4.45
CA ARG A 71 -9.30 3.27 4.41
C ARG A 71 -10.15 4.37 3.79
N GLY A 72 -11.06 3.98 2.91
CA GLY A 72 -11.91 4.91 2.17
C GLY A 72 -11.27 5.65 1.01
N ARG A 73 -9.98 5.41 0.71
CA ARG A 73 -9.23 6.04 -0.40
C ARG A 73 -8.82 5.00 -1.44
N GLY A 74 -8.55 5.48 -2.66
CA GLY A 74 -8.07 4.64 -3.76
C GLY A 74 -8.93 3.39 -3.99
N ASP A 75 -8.27 2.24 -3.97
CA ASP A 75 -8.93 0.95 -4.15
C ASP A 75 -9.35 0.27 -2.82
N SER A 76 -9.08 0.88 -1.67
CA SER A 76 -9.62 0.45 -0.36
C SER A 76 -11.14 0.62 -0.31
N LYS A 77 -11.84 -0.31 0.34
CA LYS A 77 -13.32 -0.36 0.35
C LYS A 77 -13.89 -0.43 1.77
N PRO A 78 -15.10 0.12 1.99
CA PRO A 78 -15.87 0.94 1.05
C PRO A 78 -15.22 2.33 0.85
N VAL A 79 -15.63 3.04 -0.20
CA VAL A 79 -15.23 4.45 -0.40
C VAL A 79 -15.76 5.29 0.77
N ILE A 80 -14.97 6.27 1.23
CA ILE A 80 -15.34 7.16 2.33
C ILE A 80 -16.72 7.80 2.09
N SER A 81 -17.56 7.82 3.13
CA SER A 81 -18.89 8.42 3.12
C SER A 81 -19.10 9.32 4.33
N ARG A 82 -20.21 10.08 4.35
CA ARG A 82 -20.57 10.93 5.49
C ARG A 82 -20.87 10.13 6.77
N GLN A 83 -21.11 8.83 6.63
CA GLN A 83 -21.41 7.92 7.73
C GLN A 83 -20.16 7.27 8.32
N ALA A 84 -18.99 7.47 7.71
CA ALA A 84 -17.73 6.92 8.20
C ALA A 84 -17.44 7.39 9.63
N GLN A 85 -17.10 6.44 10.50
CA GLN A 85 -16.77 6.68 11.91
C GLN A 85 -15.26 6.55 12.16
N TYR A 86 -14.45 6.90 11.15
CA TYR A 86 -13.00 6.78 11.19
C TYR A 86 -12.34 8.03 10.59
N GLY A 87 -11.12 8.30 11.01
CA GLY A 87 -10.28 9.41 10.57
C GLY A 87 -8.80 9.12 10.79
N GLN A 88 -8.03 10.17 11.05
CA GLN A 88 -6.57 10.07 11.17
C GLN A 88 -6.15 9.16 12.34
N THR A 89 -6.90 9.17 13.45
CA THR A 89 -6.63 8.32 14.61
C THR A 89 -6.63 6.85 14.22
N GLU A 90 -7.69 6.39 13.55
CA GLU A 90 -7.82 4.99 13.12
C GLU A 90 -6.79 4.66 12.01
N SER A 91 -6.49 5.61 11.12
CA SER A 91 -5.39 5.39 10.16
C SER A 91 -4.04 5.13 10.84
N ILE A 92 -3.74 5.83 11.94
CA ILE A 92 -2.50 5.64 12.70
C ILE A 92 -2.52 4.35 13.50
N LEU A 93 -3.62 4.10 14.22
CA LEU A 93 -3.70 2.99 15.19
C LEU A 93 -4.04 1.65 14.56
N GLU A 94 -4.64 1.63 13.38
CA GLU A 94 -5.19 0.42 12.76
C GLU A 94 -4.67 0.23 11.32
N ASP A 95 -4.82 1.22 10.44
CA ASP A 95 -4.47 1.04 9.02
C ASP A 95 -2.98 0.82 8.80
N ILE A 96 -2.15 1.74 9.29
CA ILE A 96 -0.69 1.69 9.13
C ILE A 96 -0.14 0.37 9.72
N PRO A 97 -0.51 -0.03 10.95
CA PRO A 97 -0.13 -1.35 11.47
C PRO A 97 -0.59 -2.51 10.58
N ALA A 98 -1.82 -2.50 10.07
CA ALA A 98 -2.31 -3.56 9.20
C ALA A 98 -1.49 -3.67 7.89
N PHE A 99 -1.11 -2.54 7.30
CA PHE A 99 -0.23 -2.54 6.13
C PHE A 99 1.17 -3.08 6.44
N ILE A 100 1.79 -2.62 7.53
CA ILE A 100 3.14 -3.05 7.91
C ILE A 100 3.14 -4.55 8.20
N ASN A 101 2.19 -5.05 8.99
CA ASN A 101 2.07 -6.48 9.29
C ASN A 101 1.91 -7.31 8.02
N GLN A 102 1.08 -6.85 7.06
CA GLN A 102 0.92 -7.55 5.78
C GLN A 102 2.21 -7.53 4.96
N THR A 103 2.92 -6.39 4.92
CA THR A 103 4.22 -6.28 4.25
C THR A 103 5.24 -7.23 4.87
N GLU A 104 5.34 -7.28 6.19
CA GLU A 104 6.26 -8.20 6.90
C GLU A 104 5.94 -9.66 6.61
N LEU A 105 4.66 -10.04 6.63
CA LEU A 105 4.20 -11.39 6.27
C LEU A 105 4.62 -11.78 4.85
N LEU A 106 4.43 -10.89 3.87
CA LEU A 106 4.81 -11.11 2.47
C LEU A 106 6.32 -11.21 2.28
N GLU A 107 7.08 -10.53 3.14
CA GLU A 107 8.54 -10.46 3.12
C GLU A 107 9.19 -11.55 3.98
N GLY A 108 8.39 -12.44 4.59
CA GLY A 108 8.85 -13.55 5.41
C GLY A 108 9.42 -13.13 6.78
N LYS A 109 9.21 -11.88 7.20
CA LYS A 109 9.55 -11.40 8.54
C LYS A 109 8.34 -11.68 9.44
N LYS A 110 8.50 -12.58 10.41
CA LYS A 110 7.46 -12.79 11.44
C LYS A 110 7.49 -11.62 12.42
N ALA A 111 6.31 -11.04 12.67
CA ALA A 111 6.03 -10.13 13.77
C ALA A 111 6.45 -10.71 15.13
#